data_AF-A0AAV3ENV1-F1
#
_entry.id   AF-A0AAV3ENV1-F1
#
_cell.length_a   1.000
_cell.length_b   1.000
_cell.length_c   1.000
_cell.angle_alpha   90.00
_cell.angle_beta   90.00
_cell.angle_gamma   90.00
#
_symmetry.space_group_name_H-M   'P 1'
#
loop_
_entity.id
_entity.type
_entity.pdbx_description
1 polymer ?
#
loop_
_entity_poly.entity_id
_entity_poly.type
_entity_poly.pdbx_seq_one_letter_code
_entity_poly.pdbx_strand_id
1 'polypeptide(L)' 'MNEVQECPVCLSDELLISDNQKTIICSECGVIKKDGIFLDKRKLELEEAV' A
#
# COMPACT_ATOMS: atom_id res chain seq x y z
N MET A 1 20.15 -1.79 1.18
CA MET A 1 18.88 -1.18 0.69
C MET A 1 17.84 -2.28 0.76
N ASN A 2 16.89 -2.23 1.69
CA ASN A 2 15.78 -3.18 1.70
C ASN A 2 14.65 -2.53 0.90
N GLU A 3 14.67 -2.78 -0.40
CA GLU A 3 13.51 -2.55 -1.26
C GLU A 3 12.36 -3.37 -0.67
N VAL A 4 11.19 -2.77 -0.49
CA VAL A 4 10.01 -3.51 -0.02
C VAL A 4 9.61 -4.44 -1.16
N GLN A 5 10.01 -5.72 -1.05
CA GLN A 5 9.74 -6.74 -2.06
C GLN A 5 8.34 -7.36 -1.89
N GLU A 6 7.71 -7.19 -0.72
CA GLU A 6 6.51 -7.94 -0.32
C GLU A 6 5.56 -7.05 0.49
N CYS A 7 4.26 -7.30 0.37
CA CYS A 7 3.26 -6.62 1.19
C CYS A 7 3.43 -7.02 2.66
N PRO A 8 3.60 -6.08 3.61
CA PRO A 8 3.77 -6.42 5.02
C PRO A 8 2.48 -6.96 5.69
N VAL A 9 1.35 -6.92 4.99
CA VAL A 9 0.05 -7.32 5.55
C VAL A 9 -0.34 -8.73 5.14
N CYS A 10 -0.26 -9.05 3.84
CA CYS A 10 -0.62 -10.37 3.33
C CYS A 10 0.58 -11.18 2.80
N LEU A 11 1.80 -10.62 2.87
CA LEU A 11 3.03 -11.23 2.35
C LEU A 11 3.00 -11.52 0.84
N SER A 12 2.06 -10.93 0.11
CA SER A 12 1.99 -11.03 -1.35
C SER A 12 3.07 -10.17 -2.00
N ASP A 13 3.70 -10.73 -3.02
CA ASP A 13 4.64 -10.09 -3.96
C ASP A 13 3.92 -9.29 -5.07
N GLU A 14 2.59 -9.40 -5.18
CA GLU A 14 1.76 -8.67 -6.14
C GLU A 14 1.56 -7.21 -5.70
N LEU A 15 2.58 -6.38 -5.93
CA LEU A 15 2.62 -4.96 -5.62
C LEU A 15 2.60 -4.10 -6.89
N LEU A 16 1.61 -3.22 -7.00
CA LEU A 16 1.54 -2.18 -8.02
C LEU A 16 2.30 -0.94 -7.52
N ILE A 17 3.44 -0.66 -8.13
CA ILE A 17 4.29 0.49 -7.79
C ILE A 17 4.02 1.60 -8.80
N SER A 18 3.66 2.79 -8.31
CA SER A 18 3.49 3.97 -9.16
C SER A 18 4.84 4.44 -9.70
N ASP A 19 4.88 5.00 -10.92
CA ASP A 19 6.10 5.49 -11.58
C ASP A 19 6.93 6.47 -10.73
N ASN A 20 6.27 7.22 -9.84
CA ASN A 20 6.94 8.15 -8.94
C ASN A 20 7.55 7.46 -7.70
N GLN A 21 7.40 6.14 -7.56
CA GLN A 21 7.80 5.30 -6.41
C GLN A 21 7.28 5.79 -5.04
N LYS A 22 6.35 6.76 -5.04
CA LYS A 22 5.75 7.30 -3.82
C LYS A 22 4.57 6.47 -3.37
N THR A 23 3.90 5.79 -4.30
CA THR A 23 2.71 4.99 -4.01
C THR A 23 2.96 3.54 -4.39
N ILE A 24 2.73 2.63 -3.46
CA ILE A 24 2.74 1.17 -3.66
C ILE A 24 1.39 0.65 -3.22
N ILE A 25 0.74 -0.18 -4.03
CA ILE A 25 -0.57 -0.74 -3.72
C ILE A 25 -0.45 -2.26 -3.79
N CYS A 26 -0.86 -2.97 -2.75
CA CYS A 26 -0.98 -4.41 -2.82
C CYS A 26 -2.26 -4.78 -3.57
N SER A 27 -2.13 -5.56 -4.64
CA SER A 27 -3.26 -6.00 -5.46
C SER A 27 -4.19 -6.96 -4.70
N GLU A 28 -3.65 -7.70 -3.73
CA GLU A 28 -4.43 -8.70 -2.99
C GLU A 28 -5.21 -8.10 -1.82
N CYS A 29 -4.53 -7.43 -0.88
CA CYS A 29 -5.18 -6.89 0.32
C CYS A 29 -5.59 -5.42 0.18
N GLY A 30 -5.18 -4.75 -0.90
CA GLY A 30 -5.51 -3.35 -1.15
C GLY A 30 -4.73 -2.34 -0.31
N VAL A 31 -3.77 -2.77 0.51
CA VAL A 31 -2.95 -1.88 1.35
C VAL A 31 -2.13 -0.93 0.48
N ILE A 32 -2.09 0.34 0.88
CA ILE A 32 -1.45 1.42 0.12
C ILE A 32 -0.28 1.97 0.92
N LYS A 33 0.96 1.88 0.45
CA LYS A 33 2.07 2.65 0.99
C LYS A 33 2.20 3.96 0.22
N LYS A 34 2.05 5.10 0.89
CA LYS A 34 2.22 6.43 0.31
C LYS A 34 3.31 7.21 1.06
N ASP A 35 4.29 7.73 0.34
CA ASP A 35 5.40 8.52 0.89
C ASP A 35 6.13 7.81 2.06
N GLY A 36 6.27 6.49 1.97
CA GLY A 36 6.91 5.69 3.03
C GLY A 36 5.95 5.15 4.10
N ILE A 37 4.71 5.65 4.16
CA ILE A 37 3.72 5.35 5.20
C ILE A 37 2.70 4.33 4.66
N PHE A 38 2.44 3.25 5.40
CA PHE A 38 1.39 2.29 5.05
C PHE A 38 0.02 2.78 5.54
N LEU A 39 -0.91 2.91 4.59
CA LEU A 39 -2.31 3.24 4.74
C LEU A 39 -3.13 1.96 4.49
N ASP A 40 -3.82 1.47 5.51
CA ASP A 40 -4.79 0.38 5.37
C ASP A 40 -6.06 0.95 4.74
N LYS A 41 -6.53 0.36 3.62
CA LYS A 41 -7.73 0.82 2.91
C LYS A 41 -8.97 0.89 3.80
N ARG A 42 -9.08 0.02 4.82
CA ARG A 42 -10.20 0.03 5.78
C ARG A 42 -10.25 1.31 6.60
N LYS A 43 -9.13 2.05 6.68
CA LYS A 43 -9.05 3.32 7.38
C LYS A 43 -9.39 4.51 6.48
N LEU A 44 -9.13 4.40 5.17
CA LEU A 44 -9.38 5.48 4.20
C LEU A 44 -10.88 5.69 3.96
N GLU A 45 -11.67 4.60 3.93
CA GLU A 45 -13.13 4.67 3.76
C GLU A 45 -13.87 5.34 4.94
N LEU A 46 -13.20 5.50 6.09
CA LEU A 46 -13.81 6.13 7.27
C LEU A 46 -13.71 7.66 7.24
N GLU A 47 -12.80 8.24 6.43
CA GLU A 47 -12.58 9.70 6.38
C GLU A 47 -13.37 10.40 5.25
N GLU A 48 -13.86 9.67 4.24
CA GLU A 48 -14.69 10.23 3.15
C GLU A 48 -16.20 10.22 3.47
N ALA A 49 -16.60 9.80 4.68
CA ALA A 49 -17.99 9.70 5.12
C ALA A 49 -18.42 10.79 6.13
N VAL A 50 -17.69 11.92 6.20
CA VAL A 50 -18.00 13.08 7.08
C VAL A 50 -18.49 14.28 6.26
#